data_AF-A0A2X3JBY9-F1
#
_entry.id   AF-A0A2X3JBY9-F1
#
_cell.length_a   1.000
_cell.length_b   1.000
_cell.length_c   1.000
_cell.angle_alpha   90.00
_cell.angle_beta   90.00
_cell.angle_gamma   90.00
#
_symmetry.space_group_name_H-M   'P 1'
#
loop_
_entity.id
_entity.type
_entity.pdbx_description
1 polymer ?
#
loop_
_entity_poly.entity_id
_entity_poly.type
_entity_poly.pdbx_seq_one_letter_code
_entity_poly.pdbx_strand_id
1 'polypeptide(L)'
;MCWPLSHSLQHELAESGVRIQAVLPGATATDFWNIAGVGGHENLPQSWVMSTEDMVDAALVGLDAGEKVTDTCAAGRQRLG
;
A
#
# COMPACT_ATOMS: atom_id res chain seq x y z
N MET A 1 8.69 -1.36 7.77
CA MET A 1 9.21 -0.79 9.05
C MET A 1 8.66 0.61 9.39
N CYS A 2 7.61 1.12 8.72
CA CYS A 2 7.06 2.47 9.01
C CYS A 2 5.88 2.48 10.01
N TRP A 3 5.42 1.30 10.45
CA TRP A 3 4.27 1.13 11.33
C TRP A 3 4.30 1.99 12.62
N PRO A 4 5.42 2.05 13.37
CA PRO A 4 5.43 2.78 14.63
C PRO A 4 5.19 4.29 14.44
N LEU A 5 5.69 4.87 13.34
CA LEU A 5 5.52 6.28 13.03
C LEU A 5 4.05 6.61 12.74
N SER A 6 3.42 5.87 11.82
CA SER A 6 2.02 6.07 11.47
C SER A 6 1.11 5.91 12.69
N HIS A 7 1.42 4.95 13.57
CA HIS A 7 0.66 4.72 14.80
C HIS A 7 0.76 5.90 15.78
N SER A 8 1.97 6.44 16.02
CA SER A 8 2.13 7.62 16.88
C SER A 8 1.41 8.84 16.33
N LEU A 9 1.51 9.09 15.02
CA LEU A 9 0.83 10.22 14.37
C LEU A 9 -0.70 10.11 14.44
N GLN A 10 -1.25 8.91 14.32
CA GLN A 10 -2.70 8.68 14.49
C GLN A 10 -3.17 9.05 15.90
N HIS A 11 -2.34 8.84 16.91
CA HIS A 11 -2.65 9.19 18.30
C HIS A 11 -2.52 10.70 18.53
N GLU A 12 -1.41 11.30 18.09
CA GLU A 12 -1.13 12.73 18.30
C GLU A 12 -2.11 13.65 17.55
N LEU A 13 -2.61 13.20 16.39
CA LEU A 13 -3.46 14.02 15.52
C LEU A 13 -4.96 13.70 15.62
N ALA A 14 -5.39 12.87 16.58
CA ALA A 14 -6.76 12.37 16.68
C ALA A 14 -7.84 13.49 16.74
N GLU A 15 -7.53 14.63 17.34
CA GLU A 15 -8.44 15.77 17.51
C GLU A 15 -8.21 16.90 16.49
N SER A 16 -7.24 16.73 15.59
CA SER A 16 -6.82 17.79 14.64
C SER A 16 -7.64 17.85 13.35
N GLY A 17 -8.52 16.88 13.11
CA GLY A 17 -9.21 16.70 11.83
C GLY A 17 -8.35 16.09 10.71
N VAL A 18 -7.07 15.76 10.98
CA VAL A 18 -6.18 15.07 10.04
C VAL A 18 -6.35 13.56 10.17
N ARG A 19 -6.49 12.86 9.03
CA ARG A 19 -6.51 11.40 8.95
C ARG A 19 -5.17 10.86 8.48
N ILE A 20 -4.67 9.82 9.15
CA ILE A 20 -3.42 9.15 8.82
C ILE A 20 -3.71 7.68 8.49
N GLN A 21 -3.33 7.26 7.29
CA GLN A 21 -3.44 5.88 6.82
C GLN A 21 -2.05 5.32 6.53
N ALA A 22 -1.77 4.12 7.01
CA ALA A 22 -0.58 3.36 6.62
C ALA A 22 -0.93 2.41 5.45
N VAL A 23 -0.32 2.61 4.29
CA VAL A 23 -0.51 1.74 3.12
C VAL A 23 0.65 0.75 3.05
N LEU A 24 0.33 -0.54 2.99
CA LEU A 24 1.29 -1.64 2.99
C LEU A 24 1.18 -2.39 1.67
N PRO A 25 1.92 -1.97 0.62
CA PRO A 25 1.86 -2.63 -0.67
C PRO A 25 2.64 -3.95 -0.70
N GLY A 26 2.12 -4.89 -1.49
CA GLY A 26 2.89 -6.03 -1.99
C GLY A 26 3.85 -5.64 -3.11
N ALA A 27 4.38 -6.63 -3.83
CA ALA A 27 5.26 -6.33 -4.96
C ALA A 27 4.51 -5.54 -6.04
N THR A 28 4.94 -4.31 -6.30
CA THR A 28 4.27 -3.39 -7.24
C THR A 28 5.19 -3.10 -8.42
N ALA A 29 4.65 -3.09 -9.65
CA ALA A 29 5.38 -2.85 -10.89
C ALA A 29 5.89 -1.40 -10.97
N THR A 30 7.06 -1.15 -10.37
CA THR A 30 7.71 0.16 -10.31
C THR A 30 9.22 0.02 -10.57
N ASP A 31 9.88 1.14 -10.84
CA ASP A 31 11.35 1.20 -11.02
C ASP A 31 12.14 0.88 -9.75
N PHE A 32 11.48 0.76 -8.59
CA PHE A 32 12.09 0.39 -7.33
C PHE A 32 12.95 -0.88 -7.45
N TRP A 33 12.49 -1.87 -8.22
CA TRP A 33 13.17 -3.15 -8.38
C TRP A 33 14.47 -3.06 -9.18
N ASN A 34 14.61 -2.05 -10.04
CA ASN A 34 15.89 -1.75 -10.70
C ASN A 34 16.91 -1.23 -9.69
N ILE A 35 16.48 -0.30 -8.82
CA ILE A 35 17.32 0.32 -7.80
C ILE A 35 17.71 -0.68 -6.71
N ALA A 36 16.78 -1.58 -6.34
CA ALA A 36 17.00 -2.62 -5.34
C ALA A 36 17.95 -3.75 -5.81
N GLY A 37 18.44 -3.70 -7.06
CA GLY A 37 19.36 -4.70 -7.61
C GLY A 37 18.71 -5.97 -8.14
N VAL A 38 17.37 -6.00 -8.28
CA VAL A 38 16.63 -7.11 -8.88
C VAL A 38 16.61 -7.00 -10.41
N GLY A 39 16.95 -5.84 -10.97
CA GLY A 39 17.09 -5.61 -12.41
C GLY A 39 15.75 -5.54 -13.15
N GLY A 40 14.69 -5.19 -12.43
CA GLY A 40 13.34 -5.02 -12.98
C GLY A 40 12.29 -5.78 -12.17
N HIS A 41 11.04 -5.35 -12.28
CA HIS A 41 9.91 -6.04 -11.63
C HIS A 41 9.54 -7.33 -12.38
N GLU A 42 9.87 -7.40 -13.66
CA GLU A 42 9.77 -8.55 -14.55
C GLU A 42 10.56 -9.77 -14.06
N ASN A 43 11.60 -9.56 -13.25
CA ASN A 43 12.41 -10.63 -12.66
C ASN A 43 11.78 -11.24 -11.40
N LEU A 44 10.66 -10.69 -10.93
CA LEU A 44 9.85 -11.27 -9.87
C LEU A 44 8.82 -12.27 -10.43
N PRO A 45 8.31 -13.21 -9.61
CA PRO A 45 7.17 -14.03 -10.00
C PRO A 45 5.97 -13.14 -10.35
N GLN A 46 5.53 -13.17 -11.60
CA GLN A 46 4.48 -12.28 -12.10
C GLN A 46 3.14 -12.47 -11.37
N SER A 47 2.90 -13.65 -10.79
CA SER A 47 1.75 -13.92 -9.93
C SER A 47 1.74 -13.12 -8.61
N TRP A 48 2.85 -12.49 -8.23
CA TRP A 48 2.98 -11.68 -7.01
C TRP A 48 2.94 -10.18 -7.29
N VAL A 49 3.21 -9.78 -8.54
CA VAL A 49 3.37 -8.38 -8.91
C VAL A 49 2.01 -7.79 -9.27
N MET A 50 1.62 -6.72 -8.58
CA MET A 50 0.45 -5.91 -8.91
C MET A 50 0.85 -4.68 -9.75
N SER A 51 -0.10 -4.15 -10.52
CA SER A 51 0.06 -2.86 -11.18
C SER A 51 0.09 -1.72 -10.15
N THR A 52 0.66 -0.58 -10.54
CA THR A 52 0.68 0.60 -9.66
C THR A 52 -0.73 1.18 -9.51
N GLU A 53 -1.52 1.13 -10.58
CA GLU A 53 -2.90 1.57 -10.63
C GLU A 53 -3.77 0.78 -9.64
N ASP A 54 -3.71 -0.55 -9.67
CA ASP A 54 -4.48 -1.39 -8.75
C ASP A 54 -4.07 -1.17 -7.28
N MET A 55 -2.78 -0.92 -7.04
CA MET A 55 -2.26 -0.61 -5.71
C MET A 55 -2.85 0.70 -5.17
N VAL A 56 -2.87 1.75 -5.99
CA VAL A 56 -3.39 3.07 -5.63
C VAL A 56 -4.91 3.01 -5.43
N ASP A 57 -5.62 2.35 -6.33
CA ASP A 57 -7.08 2.17 -6.22
C ASP A 57 -7.44 1.47 -4.90
N ALA A 58 -6.74 0.39 -4.56
CA ALA A 58 -6.94 -0.32 -3.29
C ALA A 58 -6.64 0.56 -2.06
N ALA A 59 -5.58 1.38 -2.12
CA ALA A 59 -5.23 2.30 -1.05
C ALA A 59 -6.32 3.38 -0.83
N LEU A 60 -6.87 3.93 -1.92
CA LEU A 60 -7.92 4.94 -1.85
C LEU A 60 -9.24 4.35 -1.36
N VAL A 61 -9.60 3.13 -1.78
CA VAL A 61 -10.78 2.43 -1.25
C VAL A 61 -10.67 2.23 0.27
N GLY A 62 -9.51 1.79 0.77
CA GLY A 62 -9.26 1.68 2.21
C GLY A 62 -9.34 3.03 2.93
N LEU A 63 -8.86 4.11 2.28
CA LEU A 63 -8.90 5.46 2.85
C LEU A 63 -10.34 5.96 3.00
N ASP A 64 -11.18 5.72 1.99
CA ASP A 64 -12.60 6.08 2.00
C ASP A 64 -13.38 5.26 3.02
N ALA A 65 -13.01 3.99 3.21
CA ALA A 65 -13.55 3.12 4.26
C ALA A 65 -13.10 3.51 5.69
N GLY A 66 -12.16 4.46 5.82
CA GLY A 66 -11.64 4.92 7.10
C GLY A 66 -10.62 3.97 7.74
N GLU A 67 -10.02 3.08 6.95
CA GLU A 67 -8.97 2.20 7.42
C GLU A 67 -7.74 3.00 7.87
N LYS A 68 -7.27 2.72 9.08
CA LYS A 68 -5.98 3.25 9.58
C LYS A 68 -4.79 2.59 8.88
N VAL A 69 -5.02 1.43 8.29
CA VAL A 69 -4.03 0.50 7.74
C VAL A 69 -4.69 -0.25 6.61
N THR A 70 -4.09 -0.19 5.43
CA THR A 70 -4.61 -0.88 4.24
C THR A 70 -3.54 -1.79 3.67
N ASP A 71 -3.86 -3.09 3.65
CA ASP A 71 -3.10 -4.11 2.91
C ASP A 71 -3.66 -4.16 1.48
N THR A 72 -2.93 -3.54 0.54
CA THR A 72 -3.41 -3.44 -0.85
C THR A 72 -3.40 -4.78 -1.58
N CYS A 73 -2.60 -5.74 -1.11
CA CYS A 73 -2.55 -7.09 -1.67
C CYS A 73 -3.82 -7.88 -1.34
N ALA A 74 -4.41 -7.65 -0.17
CA ALA A 74 -5.71 -8.21 0.21
C ALA A 74 -6.88 -7.44 -0.42
N ALA A 75 -6.83 -6.11 -0.40
CA ALA A 75 -7.90 -5.25 -0.92
C ALA A 75 -8.09 -5.35 -2.45
N GLY A 76 -7.00 -5.45 -3.23
CA GLY A 76 -7.08 -5.63 -4.68
C GLY A 76 -7.75 -6.94 -5.12
N ARG A 77 -7.75 -7.98 -4.27
CA ARG A 77 -8.42 -9.27 -4.55
C ARG A 77 -9.95 -9.22 -4.48
N GLN A 78 -10.54 -8.21 -3.83
CA GLN A 78 -12.00 -8.10 -3.71
C GLN A 78 -12.69 -7.58 -4.99
N ARG A 79 -11.92 -7.08 -5.98
CA ARG A 79 -12.46 -6.60 -7.27
C ARG A 79 -12.49 -7.65 -8.38
N LEU A 80 -11.86 -8.81 -8.17
CA LEU A 80 -11.84 -9.94 -9.12
C LEU A 80 -12.92 -10.99 -8.81
N GLY A 81 -13.93 -10.65 -8.00
CA GLY A 81 -15.09 -11.46 -7.66
C GLY A 81 -16.37 -10.91 -8.25
#